data_AF-A0A7X6P8Y0-F1
#
_entry.id   AF-A0A7X6P8Y0-F1
#
_cell.length_a   1.000
_cell.length_b   1.000
_cell.length_c   1.000
_cell.angle_alpha   90.00
_cell.angle_beta   90.00
_cell.angle_gamma   90.00
#
_symmetry.space_group_name_H-M   'P 1'
#
loop_
_entity.id
_entity.type
_entity.pdbx_description
1 polymer ?
#
loop_
_entity_poly.entity_id
_entity_poly.type
_entity_poly.pdbx_seq_one_letter_code
_entity_poly.pdbx_strand_id
1 'polypeptide(L)'
;IFIEEVQKLLNRDDVSFCAGVAIAKTNFPFFQIYKAADALCRSAKNKRLQDIKEEVAKKSDSYIDFHMINSSVYSNLEKVRKIQYTSISGKNILYYRPYKLSEMKKQIENAKNFARTWPNSKLAKFREVLYKSEDELTAFKQDINTEINLPLFYDGFQDFANSDDFFFDNKTIFLDIIELIDLLPEEL
;
A
#
# COMPACT_ATOMS: atom_id res chain seq x y z
N ILE A 1 -5.60 -21.67 0.28
CA ILE A 1 -4.75 -22.74 0.85
C ILE A 1 -4.69 -22.63 2.37
N PHE A 2 -3.80 -21.86 3.02
CA PHE A 2 -3.69 -21.87 4.51
C PHE A 2 -4.96 -21.41 5.27
N ILE A 3 -5.53 -20.25 4.93
CA ILE A 3 -6.72 -19.70 5.63
C ILE A 3 -7.92 -20.65 5.51
N GLU A 4 -8.17 -21.15 4.30
CA GLU A 4 -9.24 -22.10 4.00
C GLU A 4 -9.07 -23.41 4.77
N GLU A 5 -7.82 -23.87 4.92
CA GLU A 5 -7.50 -25.10 5.64
C GLU A 5 -7.74 -24.94 7.15
N VAL A 6 -7.36 -23.79 7.73
CA VAL A 6 -7.67 -23.49 9.15
C VAL A 6 -9.18 -23.33 9.38
N GLN A 7 -9.90 -22.66 8.48
CA GLN A 7 -11.36 -22.53 8.57
C GLN A 7 -12.06 -23.90 8.52
N LYS A 8 -11.61 -24.79 7.63
CA LYS A 8 -12.08 -26.18 7.55
C LYS A 8 -11.78 -26.95 8.83
N LEU A 9 -10.55 -26.86 9.36
CA LEU A 9 -10.15 -27.54 10.59
C LEU A 9 -10.96 -27.10 11.80
N LEU A 10 -11.30 -25.80 11.87
CA LEU A 10 -12.07 -25.23 12.97
C LEU A 10 -13.59 -25.34 12.78
N ASN A 11 -14.05 -25.83 11.62
CA ASN A 11 -15.46 -25.81 11.19
C ASN A 11 -16.10 -24.42 11.41
N ARG A 12 -15.35 -23.37 11.08
CA ARG A 12 -15.67 -21.97 11.34
C ARG A 12 -15.24 -21.12 10.15
N ASP A 13 -16.20 -20.53 9.49
CA ASP A 13 -16.07 -19.67 8.31
C ASP A 13 -15.95 -18.18 8.68
N ASP A 14 -16.03 -17.85 9.98
CA ASP A 14 -15.82 -16.50 10.53
C ASP A 14 -14.40 -16.24 11.06
N VAL A 15 -13.48 -17.20 10.89
CA VAL A 15 -12.08 -17.03 11.28
C VAL A 15 -11.40 -16.10 10.30
N SER A 16 -10.69 -15.11 10.86
CA SER A 16 -9.95 -14.10 10.11
C SER A 16 -8.52 -13.99 10.62
N PHE A 17 -7.65 -13.47 9.77
CA PHE A 17 -6.22 -13.31 10.04
C PHE A 17 -5.82 -11.86 9.81
N CYS A 18 -4.89 -11.38 10.63
CA CYS A 18 -4.22 -10.10 10.41
C CYS A 18 -2.74 -10.37 10.28
N ALA A 19 -2.09 -9.75 9.30
CA ALA A 19 -0.68 -9.93 9.03
C ALA A 19 0.04 -8.58 8.96
N GLY A 20 1.29 -8.56 9.42
CA GLY A 20 2.20 -7.42 9.29
C GLY A 20 3.49 -7.85 8.60
N VAL A 21 3.85 -7.18 7.52
CA VAL A 21 5.02 -7.52 6.70
C VAL A 21 6.03 -6.37 6.71
N ALA A 22 7.12 -6.54 7.46
CA ALA A 22 8.23 -5.60 7.47
C ALA A 22 9.32 -6.07 6.50
N ILE A 23 9.69 -5.22 5.55
CA ILE A 23 10.73 -5.50 4.55
C ILE A 23 11.92 -4.61 4.85
N ALA A 24 13.12 -5.18 4.96
CA ALA A 24 14.34 -4.45 5.29
C ALA A 24 15.55 -5.04 4.56
N LYS A 25 16.65 -4.28 4.52
CA LYS A 25 17.94 -4.77 4.05
C LYS A 25 18.45 -5.91 4.95
N THR A 26 19.24 -6.82 4.38
CA THR A 26 19.74 -8.03 5.05
C THR A 26 20.57 -7.77 6.30
N ASN A 27 21.21 -6.61 6.40
CA ASN A 27 22.01 -6.19 7.55
C ASN A 27 21.21 -5.40 8.61
N PHE A 28 19.90 -5.22 8.42
CA PHE A 28 19.08 -4.48 9.37
C PHE A 28 18.79 -5.34 10.61
N PRO A 29 18.87 -4.78 11.85
CA PRO A 29 18.75 -5.59 13.06
C PRO A 29 17.42 -6.33 13.15
N PHE A 30 17.47 -7.67 13.22
CA PHE A 30 16.29 -8.54 13.22
C PHE A 30 15.24 -8.15 14.27
N PHE A 31 15.67 -7.79 15.48
CA PHE A 31 14.76 -7.33 16.54
C PHE A 31 13.93 -6.11 16.15
N GLN A 32 14.50 -5.18 15.37
CA GLN A 32 13.78 -4.01 14.87
C GLN A 32 12.78 -4.42 13.78
N ILE A 33 13.15 -5.34 12.88
CA ILE A 33 12.23 -5.91 11.87
C ILE A 33 11.04 -6.59 12.56
N TYR A 34 11.30 -7.41 13.57
CA TYR A 34 10.24 -8.09 14.33
C TYR A 34 9.29 -7.09 14.99
N LYS A 35 9.83 -6.05 15.63
CA LYS A 35 9.01 -4.96 16.21
C LYS A 35 8.18 -4.23 15.16
N ALA A 36 8.73 -4.03 13.96
CA ALA A 36 7.99 -3.43 12.86
C ALA A 36 6.86 -4.34 12.37
N ALA A 37 7.13 -5.63 12.17
CA ALA A 37 6.13 -6.61 11.76
C ALA A 37 4.98 -6.73 12.78
N ASP A 38 5.28 -6.75 14.09
CA ASP A 38 4.25 -6.75 15.14
C ASP A 38 3.42 -5.46 15.12
N ALA A 39 4.05 -4.29 14.98
CA ALA A 39 3.34 -3.02 14.88
C ALA A 39 2.41 -2.96 13.65
N LEU A 40 2.86 -3.49 12.51
CA LEU A 40 2.05 -3.61 11.28
C LEU A 40 0.89 -4.59 11.47
N CYS A 41 1.11 -5.72 12.14
CA CYS A 41 0.04 -6.68 12.43
C CYS A 41 -1.05 -6.05 13.31
N ARG A 42 -0.65 -5.27 14.32
CA ARG A 42 -1.59 -4.48 15.15
C ARG A 42 -2.32 -3.42 14.33
N SER A 43 -1.63 -2.73 13.42
CA SER A 43 -2.22 -1.77 12.48
C SER A 43 -3.32 -2.41 11.63
N ALA A 44 -3.04 -3.55 10.99
CA ALA A 44 -4.03 -4.33 10.23
C ALA A 44 -5.23 -4.74 11.09
N LYS A 45 -4.98 -5.21 12.32
CA LYS A 45 -6.04 -5.61 13.27
C LYS A 45 -6.91 -4.41 13.67
N ASN A 46 -6.32 -3.26 13.92
CA ASN A 46 -7.04 -2.05 14.29
C ASN A 46 -7.94 -1.56 13.15
N LYS A 47 -7.41 -1.52 11.91
CA LYS A 47 -8.20 -1.18 10.71
C LYS A 47 -9.38 -2.13 10.54
N ARG A 48 -9.15 -3.44 10.65
CA ARG A 48 -10.20 -4.46 10.59
C ARG A 48 -11.31 -4.21 11.61
N LEU A 49 -10.96 -3.94 12.86
CA LEU A 49 -11.95 -3.70 13.92
C LEU A 49 -12.75 -2.42 13.66
N GLN A 50 -12.11 -1.37 13.15
CA GLN A 50 -12.77 -0.14 12.74
C GLN A 50 -13.76 -0.39 11.59
N ASP A 51 -13.34 -1.10 10.56
CA ASP A 51 -14.16 -1.37 9.37
C ASP A 51 -15.35 -2.28 9.69
N ILE A 52 -15.20 -3.21 10.65
CA ILE A 52 -16.33 -4.00 11.18
C ILE A 52 -17.33 -3.10 11.91
N LYS A 53 -16.85 -2.13 12.69
CA LYS A 53 -17.68 -1.17 13.43
C LYS A 53 -18.43 -0.22 12.48
N GLU A 54 -17.81 0.13 11.36
CA GLU A 54 -18.39 0.94 10.29
C GLU A 54 -19.25 0.13 9.30
N GLU A 55 -19.41 -1.18 9.53
CA GLU A 55 -20.19 -2.08 8.67
C GLU A 55 -19.69 -2.18 7.21
N VAL A 56 -18.43 -1.82 6.96
CA VAL A 56 -17.76 -1.92 5.65
C VAL A 56 -16.88 -3.18 5.53
N ALA A 57 -16.83 -4.01 6.57
CA ALA A 57 -16.13 -5.30 6.58
C ALA A 57 -16.88 -6.38 7.37
N LYS A 58 -16.70 -7.64 6.97
CA LYS A 58 -17.21 -8.82 7.66
C LYS A 58 -16.22 -9.30 8.73
N LYS A 59 -16.72 -10.02 9.73
CA LYS A 59 -15.86 -10.66 10.75
C LYS A 59 -14.88 -11.67 10.15
N SER A 60 -15.21 -12.29 9.02
CA SER A 60 -14.32 -13.21 8.30
C SER A 60 -13.24 -12.50 7.47
N ASP A 61 -13.33 -11.17 7.27
CA ASP A 61 -12.35 -10.46 6.46
C ASP A 61 -10.99 -10.42 7.16
N SER A 62 -9.97 -10.80 6.39
CA SER A 62 -8.58 -10.78 6.81
C SER A 62 -7.88 -9.54 6.28
N TYR A 63 -6.92 -9.01 7.03
CA TYR A 63 -6.23 -7.76 6.71
C TYR A 63 -4.72 -7.95 6.72
N ILE A 64 -4.04 -7.12 5.95
CA ILE A 64 -2.59 -7.09 5.86
C ILE A 64 -2.08 -5.66 5.84
N ASP A 65 -1.01 -5.41 6.57
CA ASP A 65 -0.25 -4.18 6.49
C ASP A 65 1.20 -4.50 6.15
N PHE A 66 1.87 -3.62 5.42
CA PHE A 66 3.26 -3.78 5.05
C PHE A 66 4.04 -2.47 5.15
N HIS A 67 5.37 -2.55 5.18
CA HIS A 67 6.21 -1.37 5.19
C HIS A 67 7.64 -1.71 4.77
N MET A 68 8.21 -0.86 3.91
CA MET A 68 9.62 -0.93 3.55
C MET A 68 10.45 -0.06 4.50
N ILE A 69 11.35 -0.68 5.25
CA ILE A 69 12.22 0.00 6.21
C ILE A 69 13.42 0.58 5.46
N ASN A 70 13.33 1.88 5.18
CA ASN A 70 14.36 2.63 4.46
C ASN A 70 15.29 3.45 5.38
N SER A 71 14.97 3.57 6.67
CA SER A 71 15.78 4.31 7.66
C SER A 71 16.73 3.40 8.44
N SER A 72 17.86 3.95 8.89
CA SER A 72 18.86 3.26 9.72
C SER A 72 18.39 3.01 11.17
N VAL A 73 17.30 3.65 11.60
CA VAL A 73 16.68 3.45 12.92
C VAL A 73 15.17 3.27 12.75
N TYR A 74 14.62 2.19 13.29
CA TYR A 74 13.18 2.00 13.43
C TYR A 74 12.69 2.66 14.72
N SER A 75 11.66 3.50 14.61
CA SER A 75 10.95 4.09 15.75
C SER A 75 9.48 3.62 15.76
N ASN A 76 8.56 4.33 16.41
CA ASN A 76 7.14 4.01 16.32
C ASN A 76 6.66 4.10 14.85
N LEU A 77 5.94 3.07 14.36
CA LEU A 77 5.36 2.99 13.02
C LEU A 77 4.64 4.28 12.59
N GLU A 78 3.84 4.89 13.47
CA GLU A 78 3.11 6.14 13.15
C GLU A 78 4.07 7.30 12.90
N LYS A 79 5.13 7.42 13.70
CA LYS A 79 6.15 8.46 13.52
C LYS A 79 6.92 8.25 12.24
N VAL A 80 7.32 7.01 11.95
CA VAL A 80 7.99 6.65 10.71
C VAL A 80 7.12 6.99 9.51
N ARG A 81 5.83 6.61 9.53
CA ARG A 81 4.89 6.92 8.45
C ARG A 81 4.64 8.40 8.26
N LYS A 82 4.53 9.17 9.34
CA LYS A 82 4.40 10.63 9.28
C LYS A 82 5.61 11.30 8.63
N ILE A 83 6.80 10.76 8.84
CA ILE A 83 8.03 11.32 8.25
C ILE A 83 8.21 10.86 6.80
N GLN A 84 7.95 9.58 6.52
CA GLN A 84 8.28 8.96 5.24
C GLN A 84 7.13 8.96 4.23
N TYR A 85 5.87 9.11 4.65
CA TYR A 85 4.71 8.96 3.78
C TYR A 85 3.77 10.16 3.92
N THR A 86 4.35 11.36 3.90
CA THR A 86 3.61 12.61 3.87
C THR A 86 4.24 13.51 2.81
N SER A 87 3.40 14.16 1.99
CA SER A 87 3.86 15.10 0.97
C SER A 87 4.61 16.28 1.59
N ILE A 88 5.37 17.01 0.77
CA ILE A 88 6.08 18.22 1.22
C ILE A 88 5.13 19.29 1.81
N SER A 89 3.88 19.34 1.34
CA SER A 89 2.85 20.24 1.86
C SER A 89 2.30 19.81 3.24
N GLY A 90 2.57 18.59 3.69
CA GLY A 90 1.99 18.04 4.91
C GLY A 90 0.53 17.60 4.78
N LYS A 91 -0.12 17.86 3.64
CA LYS A 91 -1.56 17.65 3.42
C LYS A 91 -1.87 16.21 3.00
N ASN A 92 -1.05 15.63 2.12
CA ASN A 92 -1.33 14.34 1.51
C ASN A 92 -0.59 13.21 2.21
N ILE A 93 -1.30 12.12 2.49
CA ILE A 93 -0.78 10.88 3.05
C ILE A 93 -0.43 9.96 1.88
N LEU A 94 0.82 9.51 1.83
CA LEU A 94 1.36 8.77 0.70
C LEU A 94 1.20 7.25 0.83
N TYR A 95 0.26 6.78 1.66
CA TYR A 95 -0.03 5.35 1.80
C TYR A 95 -1.52 5.16 2.06
N TYR A 96 -2.03 4.00 1.66
CA TYR A 96 -3.44 3.62 1.85
C TYR A 96 -3.60 2.40 2.77
N ARG A 97 -2.61 1.51 2.81
CA ARG A 97 -2.53 0.37 3.73
C ARG A 97 -2.83 0.74 5.20
N PRO A 98 -3.36 -0.17 6.02
CA PRO A 98 -3.63 -1.61 5.77
C PRO A 98 -4.74 -1.88 4.76
N TYR A 99 -4.69 -3.05 4.13
CA TYR A 99 -5.68 -3.52 3.14
C TYR A 99 -6.46 -4.74 3.62
N LYS A 100 -7.71 -4.90 3.20
CA LYS A 100 -8.36 -6.22 3.18
C LYS A 100 -7.57 -7.15 2.28
N LEU A 101 -7.61 -8.45 2.53
CA LEU A 101 -6.89 -9.43 1.72
C LEU A 101 -7.37 -9.43 0.25
N SER A 102 -8.65 -9.18 0.01
CA SER A 102 -9.21 -9.02 -1.35
C SER A 102 -8.63 -7.79 -2.06
N GLU A 103 -8.57 -6.65 -1.37
CA GLU A 103 -8.00 -5.39 -1.85
C GLU A 103 -6.50 -5.53 -2.11
N MET A 104 -5.75 -6.21 -1.22
CA MET A 104 -4.32 -6.47 -1.41
C MET A 104 -4.05 -7.28 -2.68
N LYS A 105 -4.86 -8.30 -2.97
CA LYS A 105 -4.74 -9.07 -4.22
C LYS A 105 -4.91 -8.16 -5.44
N LYS A 106 -5.87 -7.24 -5.40
CA LYS A 106 -6.09 -6.25 -6.46
C LYS A 106 -4.90 -5.29 -6.59
N GLN A 107 -4.33 -4.81 -5.48
CA GLN A 107 -3.13 -3.98 -5.51
C GLN A 107 -1.91 -4.68 -6.11
N ILE A 108 -1.72 -5.96 -5.83
CA ILE A 108 -0.64 -6.75 -6.45
C ILE A 108 -0.86 -6.84 -7.96
N GLU A 109 -2.10 -7.08 -8.43
CA GLU A 109 -2.39 -7.08 -9.87
C GLU A 109 -2.22 -5.69 -10.50
N ASN A 110 -2.63 -4.61 -9.82
CA ASN A 110 -2.35 -3.24 -10.26
C ASN A 110 -0.84 -3.02 -10.40
N ALA A 111 -0.03 -3.44 -9.42
CA ALA A 111 1.43 -3.35 -9.47
C ALA A 111 2.03 -4.11 -10.66
N LYS A 112 1.54 -5.33 -10.94
CA LYS A 112 1.97 -6.09 -12.14
C LYS A 112 1.63 -5.36 -13.44
N ASN A 113 0.45 -4.75 -13.52
CA ASN A 113 0.05 -3.99 -14.70
C ASN A 113 0.92 -2.74 -14.89
N PHE A 114 1.20 -2.00 -13.82
CA PHE A 114 2.17 -0.90 -13.86
C PHE A 114 3.56 -1.39 -14.31
N ALA A 115 4.08 -2.47 -13.74
CA ALA A 115 5.39 -3.02 -14.09
C ALA A 115 5.49 -3.45 -15.57
N ARG A 116 4.40 -3.96 -16.16
CA ARG A 116 4.34 -4.37 -17.57
C ARG A 116 4.18 -3.21 -18.55
N THR A 117 3.53 -2.12 -18.14
CA THR A 117 3.14 -1.03 -19.06
C THR A 117 3.99 0.24 -18.90
N TRP A 118 4.45 0.55 -17.69
CA TRP A 118 5.16 1.80 -17.42
C TRP A 118 6.68 1.61 -17.52
N PRO A 119 7.40 2.51 -18.21
CA PRO A 119 8.86 2.54 -18.17
C PRO A 119 9.38 2.80 -16.75
N ASN A 120 10.48 2.14 -16.36
CA ASN A 120 11.11 2.31 -15.04
C ASN A 120 11.46 3.78 -14.73
N SER A 121 11.88 4.56 -15.73
CA SER A 121 12.16 5.99 -15.56
C SER A 121 10.90 6.79 -15.20
N LYS A 122 9.74 6.42 -15.74
CA LYS A 122 8.45 7.06 -15.44
C LYS A 122 7.90 6.59 -14.10
N LEU A 123 8.08 5.32 -13.72
CA LEU A 123 7.78 4.85 -12.36
C LEU A 123 8.61 5.57 -11.30
N ALA A 124 9.91 5.76 -11.55
CA ALA A 124 10.79 6.53 -10.67
C ALA A 124 10.34 8.00 -10.55
N LYS A 125 9.96 8.64 -11.66
CA LYS A 125 9.42 10.00 -11.64
C LYS A 125 8.07 10.06 -10.93
N PHE A 126 7.21 9.07 -11.12
CA PHE A 126 5.92 9.01 -10.44
C PHE A 126 6.12 8.88 -8.92
N ARG A 127 7.05 8.01 -8.48
CA ARG A 127 7.45 7.92 -7.07
C ARG A 127 7.91 9.27 -6.52
N GLU A 128 8.74 9.99 -7.27
CA GLU A 128 9.27 11.30 -6.87
C GLU A 128 8.15 12.33 -6.73
N VAL A 129 7.29 12.48 -7.73
CA VAL A 129 6.28 13.55 -7.79
C VAL A 129 5.21 13.41 -6.72
N LEU A 130 4.92 12.19 -6.24
CA LEU A 130 3.99 11.97 -5.12
C LEU A 130 4.41 12.71 -3.84
N TYR A 131 5.69 13.04 -3.67
CA TYR A 131 6.20 13.81 -2.52
C TYR A 131 6.20 15.33 -2.75
N LYS A 132 5.92 15.79 -3.96
CA LYS A 132 6.10 17.18 -4.40
C LYS A 132 4.86 18.04 -4.19
N SER A 133 4.88 19.26 -4.73
CA SER A 133 3.76 20.21 -4.68
C SER A 133 2.60 19.76 -5.57
N GLU A 134 1.43 20.36 -5.34
CA GLU A 134 0.23 20.15 -6.18
C GLU A 134 0.51 20.53 -7.65
N ASP A 135 1.23 21.64 -7.90
CA ASP A 135 1.59 22.05 -9.26
C ASP A 135 2.44 21.00 -10.01
N GLU A 136 3.42 20.38 -9.32
CA GLU A 136 4.26 19.33 -9.92
C GLU A 136 3.43 18.07 -10.21
N LEU A 137 2.47 17.74 -9.35
CA LEU A 137 1.55 16.61 -9.55
C LEU A 137 0.63 16.84 -10.75
N THR A 138 0.02 18.03 -10.85
CA THR A 138 -0.85 18.40 -11.97
C THR A 138 -0.08 18.36 -13.29
N ALA A 139 1.13 18.90 -13.32
CA ALA A 139 1.99 18.88 -14.50
C ALA A 139 2.34 17.44 -14.93
N PHE A 140 2.66 16.56 -13.97
CA PHE A 140 2.93 15.16 -14.28
C PHE A 140 1.68 14.41 -14.78
N LYS A 141 0.51 14.68 -14.20
CA LYS A 141 -0.78 14.11 -14.67
C LYS A 141 -1.09 14.52 -16.10
N GLN A 142 -0.79 15.76 -16.48
CA GLN A 142 -0.93 16.22 -17.85
C GLN A 142 0.04 15.48 -18.78
N ASP A 143 1.34 15.42 -18.45
CA ASP A 143 2.38 14.71 -19.22
C ASP A 143 1.98 13.26 -19.55
N ILE A 144 1.55 12.48 -18.55
CA ILE A 144 1.18 11.06 -18.77
C ILE A 144 -0.08 10.89 -19.62
N ASN A 145 -1.00 11.87 -19.61
CA ASN A 145 -2.26 11.81 -20.35
C ASN A 145 -2.10 12.26 -21.82
N THR A 146 -1.29 13.28 -22.08
CA THR A 146 -1.22 13.91 -23.40
C THR A 146 -0.04 13.43 -24.24
N GLU A 147 1.12 13.18 -23.64
CA GLU A 147 2.34 12.91 -24.41
C GLU A 147 2.64 11.41 -24.51
N ILE A 148 2.26 10.62 -23.51
CA ILE A 148 2.71 9.22 -23.37
C ILE A 148 1.54 8.23 -23.36
N ASN A 149 0.33 8.71 -23.03
CA ASN A 149 -0.89 7.89 -22.89
C ASN A 149 -0.68 6.67 -21.99
N LEU A 150 -0.12 6.89 -20.79
CA LEU A 150 0.11 5.83 -19.82
C LEU A 150 -1.15 5.60 -18.97
N PRO A 151 -1.72 4.38 -18.97
CA PRO A 151 -2.92 4.10 -18.18
C PRO A 151 -2.59 4.03 -16.69
N LEU A 152 -3.51 4.49 -15.85
CA LEU A 152 -3.49 4.26 -14.41
C LEU A 152 -4.26 2.97 -14.08
N PHE A 153 -3.74 2.19 -13.14
CA PHE A 153 -4.38 0.94 -12.67
C PHE A 153 -4.82 1.08 -11.22
N TYR A 154 -6.12 0.92 -10.98
CA TYR A 154 -6.74 1.09 -9.67
C TYR A 154 -7.91 0.12 -9.46
N ASP A 155 -7.85 -1.08 -10.05
CA ASP A 155 -8.89 -2.09 -9.84
C ASP A 155 -9.04 -2.39 -8.34
N GLY A 156 -10.29 -2.50 -7.88
CA GLY A 156 -10.63 -2.56 -6.45
C GLY A 156 -10.66 -1.20 -5.71
N PHE A 157 -10.32 -0.09 -6.36
CA PHE A 157 -10.25 1.25 -5.77
C PHE A 157 -10.86 2.31 -6.70
N GLN A 158 -12.14 2.13 -7.06
CA GLN A 158 -12.80 2.93 -8.11
C GLN A 158 -12.95 4.41 -7.76
N ASP A 159 -12.87 4.78 -6.49
CA ASP A 159 -12.84 6.18 -6.07
C ASP A 159 -11.69 6.97 -6.71
N PHE A 160 -10.60 6.29 -7.10
CA PHE A 160 -9.47 6.91 -7.78
C PHE A 160 -9.75 7.30 -9.24
N ALA A 161 -10.87 6.84 -9.83
CA ALA A 161 -11.33 7.36 -11.12
C ALA A 161 -11.64 8.86 -11.07
N ASN A 162 -12.04 9.36 -9.89
CA ASN A 162 -12.31 10.78 -9.63
C ASN A 162 -11.21 11.40 -8.75
N SER A 163 -9.98 10.88 -8.80
CA SER A 163 -8.88 11.39 -7.97
C SER A 163 -8.41 12.78 -8.41
N ASP A 164 -8.23 13.65 -7.42
CA ASP A 164 -7.51 14.91 -7.57
C ASP A 164 -6.02 14.61 -7.54
N ASP A 165 -5.38 14.73 -8.71
CA ASP A 165 -3.95 14.52 -8.86
C ASP A 165 -3.37 13.30 -8.13
N PHE A 166 -4.01 12.14 -8.36
CA PHE A 166 -3.63 10.83 -7.81
C PHE A 166 -4.02 10.59 -6.34
N PHE A 167 -4.82 11.47 -5.74
CA PHE A 167 -5.32 11.36 -4.37
C PHE A 167 -6.84 11.26 -4.31
N PHE A 168 -7.33 10.45 -3.36
CA PHE A 168 -8.72 10.42 -2.93
C PHE A 168 -8.74 10.55 -1.40
N ASP A 169 -9.52 11.50 -0.87
CA ASP A 169 -9.53 11.84 0.56
C ASP A 169 -8.13 12.08 1.14
N ASN A 170 -7.31 12.86 0.43
CA ASN A 170 -5.90 13.17 0.75
C ASN A 170 -4.99 11.94 0.88
N LYS A 171 -5.40 10.76 0.41
CA LYS A 171 -4.60 9.52 0.41
C LYS A 171 -4.37 9.03 -1.00
N THR A 172 -3.27 8.30 -1.20
CA THR A 172 -2.98 7.66 -2.48
C THR A 172 -2.67 6.18 -2.32
N ILE A 173 -3.15 5.39 -3.27
CA ILE A 173 -2.77 3.98 -3.43
C ILE A 173 -1.49 3.82 -4.27
N PHE A 174 -1.09 4.84 -5.01
CA PHE A 174 -0.07 4.68 -6.06
C PHE A 174 1.34 4.49 -5.51
N LEU A 175 1.68 5.09 -4.36
CA LEU A 175 2.97 4.81 -3.73
C LEU A 175 3.03 3.36 -3.21
N ASP A 176 1.94 2.85 -2.61
CA ASP A 176 1.87 1.45 -2.20
C ASP A 176 2.04 0.51 -3.41
N ILE A 177 1.41 0.81 -4.55
CA ILE A 177 1.60 0.06 -5.82
C ILE A 177 3.07 0.09 -6.25
N ILE A 178 3.66 1.29 -6.29
CA ILE A 178 5.04 1.48 -6.73
C ILE A 178 6.04 0.77 -5.80
N GLU A 179 5.78 0.71 -4.50
CA GLU A 179 6.60 -0.09 -3.57
C GLU A 179 6.38 -1.60 -3.77
N LEU A 180 5.17 -2.04 -4.11
CA LEU A 180 4.91 -3.44 -4.42
C LEU A 180 5.62 -3.90 -5.70
N ILE A 181 5.81 -3.02 -6.69
CA ILE A 181 6.60 -3.32 -7.90
C ILE A 181 8.01 -3.77 -7.52
N ASP A 182 8.65 -3.10 -6.54
CA ASP A 182 10.00 -3.44 -6.07
C ASP A 182 10.07 -4.84 -5.41
N LEU A 183 8.92 -5.45 -5.09
CA LEU A 183 8.78 -6.76 -4.46
C LEU A 183 8.29 -7.85 -5.43
N LEU A 184 7.94 -7.49 -6.66
CA LEU A 184 7.55 -8.47 -7.67
C LEU A 184 8.76 -9.31 -8.06
N PRO A 185 8.55 -10.60 -8.41
CA PRO A 185 9.62 -11.42 -8.96
C PRO A 185 10.13 -10.80 -10.28
N GLU A 186 11.42 -11.01 -10.59
CA GLU A 186 12.05 -10.48 -11.82
C GLU A 186 11.42 -11.03 -13.11
N GLU A 187 10.70 -12.15 -13.03
CA GLU A 187 9.95 -12.76 -14.12
C GLU A 187 8.43 -12.57 -13.88
N LEU A 188 7.78 -11.74 -14.72
CA LEU A 188 6.35 -11.43 -14.69
C LEU A 188 5.60 -11.89 -15.94
#